data_AF-A0A6N2CJU8-F1
#
_entry.id   AF-A0A6N2CJU8-F1
#
_cell.length_a   1.000
_cell.length_b   1.000
_cell.length_c   1.000
_cell.angle_alpha   90.00
_cell.angle_beta   90.00
_cell.angle_gamma   90.00
#
_symmetry.space_group_name_H-M   'P 1'
#
loop_
_entity.id
_entity.type
_entity.pdbx_description
1 polymer ?
#
loop_
_entity_poly.entity_id
_entity_poly.type
_entity_poly.pdbx_seq_one_letter_code
_entity_poly.pdbx_strand_id
1 'polypeptide(L)'
;MKLQKSTSSRSSKQGFTILELAIAMAIMTVLMIAFYQLTLASTRVVFDTEAKLRITRDVRTFTGELSRSGLSASIAYIYPNRDTVLTSAARLPEGGTGDFVLFIRTEPFDDTNPSSSVHITRLTAYIREVPVGALSGPVVQYRQDFAMDESSRVSRLPTEENPPNTAESMAAAMLLNTEPREVLQLSRGLANERLFINYAGRSVVVNGEILHGNNNRRLTNTYNFTITPRG
;
A
#
# COMPACT_ATOMS: atom_id res chain seq x y z
N MET A 1 -20.36 60.45 58.27
CA MET A 1 -20.35 60.44 56.78
C MET A 1 -18.93 60.78 56.32
N LYS A 2 -18.11 59.77 55.99
CA LYS A 2 -16.68 59.94 55.63
C LYS A 2 -16.57 60.20 54.12
N LEU A 3 -16.05 61.37 53.74
CA LEU A 3 -15.70 61.67 52.35
C LEU A 3 -14.51 60.81 51.90
N GLN A 4 -14.74 59.95 50.92
CA GLN A 4 -13.69 59.24 50.19
C GLN A 4 -12.99 60.22 49.23
N LYS A 5 -11.68 60.40 49.43
CA LYS A 5 -10.81 61.21 48.60
C LYS A 5 -10.44 60.41 47.34
N SER A 6 -11.10 60.72 46.22
CA SER A 6 -10.74 60.21 44.89
C SER A 6 -9.37 60.75 44.47
N THR A 7 -8.35 59.90 44.52
CA THR A 7 -7.03 60.18 43.92
C THR A 7 -7.08 59.85 42.44
N SER A 8 -7.15 60.88 41.59
CA SER A 8 -6.96 60.76 40.14
C SER A 8 -5.49 60.48 39.83
N SER A 9 -5.15 59.28 39.38
CA SER A 9 -3.81 59.00 38.86
C SER A 9 -3.62 59.74 37.53
N ARG A 10 -2.74 60.74 37.50
CA ARG A 10 -2.30 61.36 36.24
C ARG A 10 -1.52 60.32 35.42
N SER A 11 -2.13 59.86 34.33
CA SER A 11 -1.44 59.08 33.30
C SER A 11 -0.43 59.99 32.59
N SER A 12 0.85 59.95 33.00
CA SER A 12 1.92 60.61 32.26
C SER A 12 2.10 59.91 30.91
N LYS A 13 1.75 60.60 29.82
CA LYS A 13 2.08 60.12 28.48
C LYS A 13 3.58 60.37 28.26
N GLN A 14 4.40 59.35 28.51
CA GLN A 14 5.81 59.36 28.14
C GLN A 14 5.91 58.96 26.66
N GLY A 15 6.56 59.80 25.86
CA GLY A 15 6.87 59.49 24.45
C GLY A 15 8.18 58.72 24.35
N PHE A 16 8.24 57.76 23.43
CA PHE A 16 9.47 57.00 23.15
C PHE A 16 10.48 57.84 22.38
N THR A 17 11.75 57.67 22.72
CA THR A 17 12.85 58.26 21.95
C THR A 17 13.08 57.48 20.64
N ILE A 18 13.63 58.13 19.61
CA ILE A 18 13.96 57.48 18.33
C ILE A 18 14.93 56.31 18.54
N LEU A 19 15.85 56.44 19.50
CA LEU A 19 16.80 55.38 19.86
C LEU A 19 16.10 54.14 20.42
N GLU A 20 15.15 54.31 21.35
CA GLU A 20 14.35 53.21 21.89
C GLU A 20 13.54 52.51 20.79
N LEU A 21 12.99 53.28 19.84
CA LEU A 21 12.28 52.73 18.70
C LEU A 21 13.23 51.90 17.80
N ALA A 22 14.43 52.41 17.52
CA ALA A 22 15.43 51.70 16.72
C ALA A 22 15.87 50.39 17.39
N ILE A 23 16.09 50.41 18.69
CA ILE A 23 16.45 49.22 19.48
C ILE A 23 15.28 48.21 19.48
N ALA A 24 14.04 48.67 19.69
CA ALA A 24 12.86 47.82 19.67
C ALA A 24 12.66 47.14 18.30
N MET A 25 12.84 47.88 17.20
CA MET A 25 12.77 47.32 15.84
C MET A 25 13.86 46.28 15.58
N ALA A 26 15.10 46.54 16.04
CA ALA A 26 16.20 45.60 15.88
C ALA A 26 15.92 44.28 16.63
N ILE A 27 15.46 44.37 17.88
CA ILE A 27 15.07 43.20 18.68
C ILE A 27 13.93 42.44 18.01
N MET A 28 12.89 43.14 17.56
CA MET A 28 11.76 42.52 16.86
C MET A 28 12.20 41.81 15.58
N THR A 29 13.11 42.39 14.81
CA THR A 29 13.62 41.77 13.58
C THR A 29 14.36 40.47 13.88
N VAL A 30 15.22 40.46 14.89
CA VAL A 30 15.94 39.25 15.33
C VAL A 30 14.97 38.17 15.82
N LEU A 31 13.96 38.56 16.61
CA LEU A 31 12.92 37.64 17.08
C LEU A 31 12.10 37.04 15.93
N MET A 32 11.73 37.85 14.94
CA MET A 32 10.99 37.37 13.78
C MET A 32 11.81 36.39 12.93
N ILE A 33 13.12 36.64 12.75
CA ILE A 33 14.02 35.70 12.08
C ILE A 33 14.10 34.37 12.86
N ALA A 34 14.29 34.44 14.18
CA ALA A 34 14.36 33.24 15.02
C ALA A 34 13.04 32.43 14.97
N PHE A 35 11.90 33.12 15.05
CA PHE A 35 10.58 32.49 14.97
C PHE A 35 10.31 31.86 13.60
N TYR A 36 10.73 32.53 12.52
CA TYR A 36 10.63 31.99 11.17
C TYR A 36 11.43 30.69 11.01
N GLN A 37 12.68 30.67 11.50
CA GLN A 37 13.50 29.46 11.47
C GLN A 37 12.90 28.32 12.30
N LEU A 38 12.37 28.63 13.48
CA LEU A 38 11.68 27.66 14.34
C LEU A 38 10.44 27.07 13.63
N THR A 39 9.66 27.92 12.95
CA THR A 39 8.47 27.50 12.20
C THR A 39 8.86 26.56 11.07
N LEU A 40 9.88 26.90 10.28
CA LEU A 40 10.37 26.03 9.21
C LEU A 40 10.88 24.68 9.74
N ALA A 41 11.63 24.69 10.85
CA ALA A 41 12.10 23.47 11.48
C ALA A 41 10.94 22.60 11.99
N SER A 42 9.94 23.21 12.64
CA SER A 42 8.77 22.52 13.17
C SER A 42 7.93 21.88 12.06
N THR A 43 7.65 22.62 10.98
CA THR A 43 6.91 22.09 9.82
C THR A 43 7.63 20.90 9.19
N ARG A 44 8.96 20.92 9.12
CA ARG A 44 9.75 19.79 8.61
C ARG A 44 9.60 18.55 9.46
N VAL A 45 9.66 18.69 10.78
CA VAL A 45 9.53 17.57 11.73
C VAL A 45 8.12 16.98 11.70
N VAL A 46 7.09 17.83 11.65
CA VAL A 46 5.69 17.40 11.55
C VAL A 46 5.47 16.61 10.26
N PHE A 47 5.95 17.13 9.12
CA PHE A 47 5.85 16.44 7.83
C PHE A 47 6.53 15.06 7.86
N ASP A 48 7.77 14.99 8.37
CA ASP A 48 8.51 13.72 8.42
C ASP A 48 7.82 12.70 9.34
N THR A 49 7.24 13.17 10.45
CA THR A 49 6.51 12.33 11.40
C THR A 49 5.22 11.81 10.78
N GLU A 50 4.44 12.67 10.14
CA GLU A 50 3.20 12.27 9.46
C GLU A 50 3.48 11.27 8.34
N ALA A 51 4.51 11.52 7.52
CA ALA A 51 4.91 10.61 6.45
C ALA A 51 5.31 9.23 6.99
N LYS A 52 6.11 9.18 8.07
CA LYS A 52 6.49 7.90 8.72
C LYS A 52 5.29 7.15 9.29
N LEU A 53 4.37 7.87 9.95
CA LEU A 53 3.16 7.26 10.51
C LEU A 53 2.28 6.69 9.39
N ARG A 54 2.12 7.42 8.28
CA ARG A 54 1.34 6.98 7.13
C ARG A 54 1.95 5.75 6.48
N ILE A 55 3.26 5.77 6.19
CA ILE A 55 4.00 4.59 5.69
C ILE A 55 3.76 3.40 6.62
N THR A 56 3.94 3.57 7.93
CA THR A 56 3.79 2.47 8.90
C THR A 56 2.38 1.89 8.90
N ARG A 57 1.35 2.75 8.84
CA ARG A 57 -0.05 2.33 8.77
C ARG A 57 -0.33 1.57 7.47
N ASP A 58 0.14 2.09 6.34
CA ASP A 58 -0.11 1.50 5.02
C ASP A 58 0.61 0.14 4.91
N VAL A 59 1.84 0.01 5.44
CA VAL A 59 2.56 -1.26 5.54
C VAL A 59 1.78 -2.29 6.36
N ARG A 60 1.30 -1.89 7.56
CA ARG A 60 0.54 -2.80 8.42
C ARG A 60 -0.77 -3.24 7.78
N THR A 61 -1.43 -2.32 7.06
CA THR A 61 -2.65 -2.62 6.34
C THR A 61 -2.36 -3.58 5.19
N PHE A 62 -1.35 -3.27 4.36
CA PHE A 62 -0.93 -4.11 3.24
C PHE A 62 -0.49 -5.50 3.69
N THR A 63 0.43 -5.60 4.65
CA THR A 63 0.90 -6.89 5.19
C THR A 63 -0.23 -7.66 5.88
N GLY A 64 -1.14 -6.97 6.57
CA GLY A 64 -2.32 -7.59 7.19
C GLY A 64 -3.29 -8.17 6.16
N GLU A 65 -3.60 -7.44 5.09
CA GLU A 65 -4.44 -7.93 4.00
C GLU A 65 -3.77 -9.06 3.22
N LEU A 66 -2.49 -8.89 2.89
CA LEU A 66 -1.71 -9.91 2.19
C LEU A 66 -1.63 -11.19 3.02
N SER A 67 -1.40 -11.07 4.33
CA SER A 67 -1.44 -12.18 5.30
C SER A 67 -2.76 -12.91 5.29
N ARG A 68 -3.88 -12.17 5.39
CA ARG A 68 -5.22 -12.76 5.35
C ARG A 68 -5.46 -13.50 4.03
N SER A 69 -5.11 -12.88 2.90
CA SER A 69 -5.31 -13.47 1.58
C SER A 69 -4.47 -14.72 1.38
N GLY A 70 -3.15 -14.64 1.64
CA GLY A 70 -2.24 -15.77 1.46
C GLY A 70 -2.52 -16.93 2.42
N LEU A 71 -2.80 -16.67 3.71
CA LEU A 71 -3.17 -17.74 4.65
C LEU A 71 -4.51 -18.40 4.31
N SER A 72 -5.40 -17.68 3.63
CA SER A 72 -6.69 -18.20 3.18
C SER A 72 -6.62 -18.92 1.83
N ALA A 73 -5.50 -18.80 1.12
CA ALA A 73 -5.29 -19.37 -0.19
C ALA A 73 -4.68 -20.77 -0.08
N SER A 74 -5.09 -21.64 -1.00
CA SER A 74 -4.49 -22.94 -1.21
C SER A 74 -3.21 -22.80 -2.02
N ILE A 75 -3.24 -21.96 -3.08
CA ILE A 75 -2.14 -21.82 -4.03
C ILE A 75 -1.87 -20.34 -4.31
N ALA A 76 -0.61 -20.00 -4.59
CA ALA A 76 -0.23 -18.70 -5.09
C ALA A 76 0.60 -18.82 -6.39
N TYR A 77 0.33 -17.94 -7.35
CA TYR A 77 1.12 -17.79 -8.57
C TYR A 77 1.61 -16.35 -8.71
N ILE A 78 2.78 -16.17 -9.31
CA ILE A 78 3.34 -14.85 -9.61
C ILE A 78 3.46 -14.71 -11.13
N TYR A 79 3.08 -13.56 -11.65
CA TYR A 79 3.21 -13.16 -13.04
C TYR A 79 4.06 -11.89 -13.16
N PRO A 80 4.71 -11.65 -14.31
CA PRO A 80 5.56 -10.48 -14.52
C PRO A 80 4.87 -9.14 -14.27
N ASN A 81 3.68 -8.94 -14.84
CA ASN A 81 2.92 -7.69 -14.76
C ASN A 81 1.42 -7.94 -15.02
N ARG A 82 0.61 -6.85 -14.95
CA ARG A 82 -0.83 -6.87 -15.24
C ARG A 82 -1.16 -7.33 -16.66
N ASP A 83 -0.40 -6.85 -17.65
CA ASP A 83 -0.69 -7.03 -19.07
C ASP A 83 -0.28 -8.43 -19.60
N THR A 84 0.27 -9.27 -18.72
CA THR A 84 0.65 -10.64 -19.05
C THR A 84 -0.62 -11.45 -19.38
N VAL A 85 -0.62 -12.14 -20.53
CA VAL A 85 -1.67 -13.10 -20.85
C VAL A 85 -1.59 -14.26 -19.85
N LEU A 86 -2.61 -14.36 -18.99
CA LEU A 86 -2.63 -15.34 -17.91
C LEU A 86 -2.76 -16.74 -18.48
N THR A 87 -1.65 -17.46 -18.42
CA THR A 87 -1.53 -18.87 -18.83
C THR A 87 -0.58 -19.58 -17.87
N SER A 88 -0.66 -20.91 -17.80
CA SER A 88 0.27 -21.70 -16.98
C SER A 88 1.73 -21.49 -17.34
N ALA A 89 2.03 -21.21 -18.61
CA ALA A 89 3.38 -20.94 -19.12
C ALA A 89 3.91 -19.55 -18.72
N ALA A 90 3.02 -18.59 -18.44
CA ALA A 90 3.39 -17.25 -18.01
C ALA A 90 3.68 -17.14 -16.51
N ARG A 91 3.43 -18.21 -15.74
CA ARG A 91 3.75 -18.28 -14.32
C ARG A 91 5.26 -18.20 -14.14
N LEU A 92 5.71 -17.36 -13.22
CA LEU A 92 7.12 -17.23 -12.92
C LEU A 92 7.63 -18.45 -12.13
N PRO A 93 8.75 -19.07 -12.55
CA PRO A 93 9.32 -20.21 -11.87
C PRO A 93 9.88 -19.79 -10.49
N GLU A 94 10.38 -20.77 -9.74
CA GLU A 94 11.11 -20.50 -8.50
C GLU A 94 12.25 -19.49 -8.73
N GLY A 95 12.39 -18.54 -7.80
CA GLY A 95 13.33 -17.42 -7.89
C GLY A 95 12.86 -16.29 -8.80
N GLY A 96 11.80 -16.50 -9.59
CA GLY A 96 11.24 -15.50 -10.50
C GLY A 96 10.66 -14.31 -9.75
N THR A 97 10.80 -13.12 -10.33
CA THR A 97 10.37 -11.85 -9.74
C THR A 97 9.31 -11.17 -10.62
N GLY A 98 8.22 -10.70 -10.03
CA GLY A 98 7.08 -10.12 -10.76
C GLY A 98 6.29 -9.09 -9.96
N ASP A 99 5.39 -8.40 -10.64
CA ASP A 99 4.53 -7.36 -10.04
C ASP A 99 3.08 -7.78 -9.83
N PHE A 100 2.76 -9.02 -10.18
CA PHE A 100 1.43 -9.57 -10.00
C PHE A 100 1.54 -10.87 -9.21
N VAL A 101 0.92 -10.91 -8.03
CA VAL A 101 0.64 -12.17 -7.30
C VAL A 101 -0.86 -12.49 -7.34
N LEU A 102 -1.19 -13.73 -7.65
CA LEU A 102 -2.54 -14.28 -7.64
C LEU A 102 -2.63 -15.34 -6.53
N PHE A 103 -3.53 -15.12 -5.58
CA PHE A 103 -3.92 -16.08 -4.55
C PHE A 103 -5.21 -16.78 -4.94
N ILE A 104 -5.20 -18.10 -4.88
CA ILE A 104 -6.32 -18.96 -5.26
C ILE A 104 -6.73 -19.76 -4.03
N ARG A 105 -7.99 -19.61 -3.62
CA ARG A 105 -8.61 -20.45 -2.61
C ARG A 105 -9.47 -21.49 -3.29
N THR A 106 -9.16 -22.75 -3.01
CA THR A 106 -9.97 -23.89 -3.44
C THR A 106 -10.61 -24.54 -2.23
N GLU A 107 -11.74 -25.20 -2.45
CA GLU A 107 -12.32 -26.09 -1.45
C GLU A 107 -11.49 -27.38 -1.31
N PRO A 108 -11.46 -27.99 -0.11
CA PRO A 108 -10.92 -29.32 0.04
C PRO A 108 -11.77 -30.31 -0.76
N PHE A 109 -11.11 -31.07 -1.62
CA PHE A 109 -11.71 -32.09 -2.46
C PHE A 109 -11.54 -33.46 -1.80
N ASP A 110 -12.56 -34.30 -1.89
CA ASP A 110 -12.51 -35.67 -1.39
C ASP A 110 -12.01 -36.61 -2.50
N ASP A 111 -10.75 -37.01 -2.41
CA ASP A 111 -10.12 -37.93 -3.36
C ASP A 111 -10.80 -39.31 -3.41
N THR A 112 -11.65 -39.65 -2.43
CA THR A 112 -12.39 -40.94 -2.42
C THR A 112 -13.69 -40.89 -3.21
N ASN A 113 -14.19 -39.69 -3.54
CA ASN A 113 -15.42 -39.52 -4.30
C ASN A 113 -15.12 -39.03 -5.73
N PRO A 114 -15.26 -39.88 -6.77
CA PRO A 114 -14.99 -39.51 -8.15
C PRO A 114 -15.96 -38.46 -8.71
N SER A 115 -17.08 -38.19 -8.02
CA SER A 115 -18.03 -37.13 -8.36
C SER A 115 -17.78 -35.81 -7.64
N SER A 116 -16.81 -35.75 -6.73
CA SER A 116 -16.42 -34.47 -6.14
C SER A 116 -15.78 -33.61 -7.24
N SER A 117 -15.80 -32.28 -7.10
CA SER A 117 -15.11 -31.39 -8.02
C SER A 117 -14.39 -30.30 -7.25
N VAL A 118 -13.25 -29.85 -7.76
CA VAL A 118 -12.51 -28.75 -7.14
C VAL A 118 -13.19 -27.44 -7.52
N HIS A 119 -13.66 -26.68 -6.53
CA HIS A 119 -14.25 -25.37 -6.74
C HIS A 119 -13.28 -24.28 -6.28
N ILE A 120 -13.08 -23.24 -7.10
CA ILE A 120 -12.43 -22.00 -6.69
C ILE A 120 -13.46 -21.16 -5.96
N THR A 121 -13.25 -20.92 -4.66
CA THR A 121 -14.18 -20.11 -3.85
C THR A 121 -13.79 -18.64 -3.80
N ARG A 122 -12.51 -18.33 -3.99
CA ARG A 122 -12.01 -16.95 -3.96
C ARG A 122 -10.76 -16.80 -4.79
N LEU A 123 -10.73 -15.74 -5.59
CA LEU A 123 -9.53 -15.21 -6.22
C LEU A 123 -9.16 -13.88 -5.58
N THR A 124 -7.87 -13.68 -5.34
CA THR A 124 -7.35 -12.40 -4.87
C THR A 124 -6.05 -12.09 -5.56
N ALA A 125 -6.02 -11.04 -6.37
CA ALA A 125 -4.83 -10.57 -7.04
C ALA A 125 -4.29 -9.31 -6.36
N TYR A 126 -2.98 -9.23 -6.20
CA TYR A 126 -2.29 -7.98 -5.88
C TYR A 126 -1.38 -7.63 -7.04
N ILE A 127 -1.54 -6.43 -7.57
CA ILE A 127 -0.85 -5.96 -8.76
C ILE A 127 -0.20 -4.63 -8.44
N ARG A 128 1.10 -4.53 -8.67
CA ARG A 128 1.80 -3.24 -8.67
C ARG A 128 1.68 -2.63 -10.06
N GLU A 129 0.96 -1.53 -10.17
CA GLU A 129 0.77 -0.81 -11.42
C GLU A 129 1.85 0.24 -11.56
N VAL A 130 2.81 -0.02 -12.45
CA VAL A 130 3.91 0.92 -12.69
C VAL A 130 3.64 1.65 -14.00
N PRO A 131 3.46 3.00 -13.97
CA PRO A 131 3.33 3.79 -15.18
C PRO A 131 4.54 3.61 -16.10
N VAL A 132 4.34 3.70 -17.41
CA VAL A 132 5.42 3.58 -18.40
C VAL A 132 6.54 4.58 -18.09
N GLY A 133 7.77 4.08 -17.93
CA GLY A 133 8.95 4.90 -17.59
C GLY A 133 9.10 5.26 -16.11
N ALA A 134 8.20 4.81 -15.23
CA ALA A 134 8.36 4.94 -13.79
C ALA A 134 8.99 3.69 -13.18
N LEU A 135 9.60 3.84 -12.00
CA LEU A 135 10.14 2.72 -11.19
C LEU A 135 9.23 2.35 -10.01
N SER A 136 8.22 3.17 -9.76
CA SER A 136 7.34 3.08 -8.61
C SER A 136 5.89 3.29 -9.00
N GLY A 137 4.99 2.60 -8.33
CA GLY A 137 3.56 2.76 -8.51
C GLY A 137 2.75 2.13 -7.40
N PRO A 138 1.41 2.35 -7.40
CA PRO A 138 0.54 1.79 -6.39
C PRO A 138 0.45 0.28 -6.49
N VAL A 139 0.11 -0.36 -5.37
CA VAL A 139 -0.35 -1.75 -5.34
C VAL A 139 -1.85 -1.75 -5.17
N VAL A 140 -2.53 -2.32 -6.15
CA VAL A 140 -3.98 -2.51 -6.16
C VAL A 140 -4.33 -3.96 -5.90
N GLN A 141 -5.47 -4.17 -5.28
CA GLN A 141 -6.05 -5.47 -4.99
C GLN A 141 -7.32 -5.66 -5.81
N TYR A 142 -7.41 -6.82 -6.44
CA TYR A 142 -8.65 -7.34 -7.02
C TYR A 142 -9.10 -8.53 -6.19
N ARG A 143 -10.40 -8.60 -5.90
CA ARG A 143 -10.97 -9.69 -5.12
C ARG A 143 -12.32 -10.06 -5.69
N GLN A 144 -12.49 -11.36 -5.97
CA GLN A 144 -13.77 -11.91 -6.36
C GLN A 144 -14.02 -13.22 -5.61
N ASP A 145 -15.20 -13.29 -5.01
CA ASP A 145 -15.72 -14.46 -4.34
C ASP A 145 -16.69 -15.15 -5.29
N PHE A 146 -16.61 -16.48 -5.36
CA PHE A 146 -17.44 -17.30 -6.24
C PHE A 146 -18.35 -18.19 -5.40
N ALA A 147 -19.61 -18.33 -5.85
CA ALA A 147 -20.50 -19.34 -5.31
C ALA A 147 -20.05 -20.74 -5.76
N MET A 148 -20.36 -21.77 -4.98
CA MET A 148 -20.05 -23.16 -5.32
C MET A 148 -21.04 -23.69 -6.36
N ASP A 149 -20.91 -23.21 -7.58
CA ASP A 149 -21.68 -23.64 -8.74
C ASP A 149 -20.78 -24.10 -9.89
N GLU A 150 -21.39 -24.43 -11.02
CA GLU A 150 -20.70 -24.84 -12.25
C GLU A 150 -19.67 -23.80 -12.74
N SER A 151 -19.88 -22.51 -12.45
CA SER A 151 -18.97 -21.43 -12.86
C SER A 151 -17.65 -21.43 -12.07
N SER A 152 -17.68 -21.91 -10.82
CA SER A 152 -16.50 -22.03 -9.97
C SER A 152 -15.73 -23.34 -10.13
N ARG A 153 -16.27 -24.29 -10.91
CA ARG A 153 -15.76 -25.65 -11.02
C ARG A 153 -14.52 -25.70 -11.92
N VAL A 154 -13.41 -26.20 -11.37
CA VAL A 154 -12.16 -26.46 -12.10
C VAL A 154 -12.13 -27.95 -12.46
N SER A 155 -12.47 -28.28 -13.70
CA SER A 155 -12.41 -29.68 -14.14
C SER A 155 -10.97 -30.12 -14.39
N ARG A 156 -10.59 -31.28 -13.82
CA ARG A 156 -9.30 -31.94 -14.07
C ARG A 156 -9.26 -32.64 -15.44
N LEU A 157 -10.41 -32.90 -16.04
CA LEU A 157 -10.55 -33.60 -17.32
C LEU A 157 -11.19 -32.65 -18.34
N PRO A 158 -10.50 -32.34 -19.46
CA PRO A 158 -11.11 -31.59 -20.55
C PRO A 158 -12.20 -32.47 -21.16
N THR A 159 -13.46 -32.04 -21.00
CA THR A 159 -14.58 -32.64 -21.73
C THR A 159 -14.90 -31.68 -22.86
N GLU A 160 -15.01 -32.17 -24.10
CA GLU A 160 -15.18 -31.34 -25.31
C GLU A 160 -16.38 -30.39 -25.28
N GLU A 161 -17.35 -30.66 -24.41
CA GLU A 161 -18.61 -29.91 -24.31
C GLU A 161 -18.55 -28.64 -23.43
N ASN A 162 -17.53 -28.49 -22.58
CA ASN A 162 -17.32 -27.29 -21.76
C ASN A 162 -15.83 -27.18 -21.38
N PRO A 163 -15.06 -26.22 -21.95
CA PRO A 163 -13.67 -26.05 -21.56
C PRO A 163 -13.61 -25.76 -20.05
N PRO A 164 -12.74 -26.43 -19.28
CA PRO A 164 -12.63 -26.19 -17.84
C PRO A 164 -12.36 -24.71 -17.57
N ASN A 165 -13.12 -24.12 -16.63
CA ASN A 165 -12.75 -22.84 -16.07
C ASN A 165 -11.39 -23.01 -15.38
N THR A 166 -10.37 -22.39 -15.95
CA THR A 166 -9.03 -22.36 -15.37
C THR A 166 -8.95 -21.21 -14.37
N ALA A 167 -8.07 -21.31 -13.38
CA ALA A 167 -7.83 -20.21 -12.45
C ALA A 167 -7.41 -18.93 -13.20
N GLU A 168 -6.66 -19.09 -14.29
CA GLU A 168 -6.23 -18.01 -15.17
C GLU A 168 -7.38 -17.36 -15.93
N SER A 169 -8.29 -18.13 -16.53
CA SER A 169 -9.43 -17.56 -17.26
C SER A 169 -10.39 -16.83 -16.32
N MET A 170 -10.60 -17.38 -15.12
CA MET A 170 -11.38 -16.72 -14.06
C MET A 170 -10.67 -15.47 -13.53
N ALA A 171 -9.35 -15.50 -13.36
CA ALA A 171 -8.58 -14.33 -12.95
C ALA A 171 -8.58 -13.23 -14.02
N ALA A 172 -8.47 -13.58 -15.30
CA ALA A 172 -8.56 -12.62 -16.39
C ALA A 172 -9.93 -11.94 -16.41
N ALA A 173 -11.02 -12.70 -16.22
CA ALA A 173 -12.37 -12.15 -16.09
C ALA A 173 -12.50 -11.24 -14.85
N MET A 174 -11.92 -11.62 -13.71
CA MET A 174 -11.90 -10.80 -12.49
C MET A 174 -11.24 -9.44 -12.73
N LEU A 175 -10.10 -9.39 -13.42
CA LEU A 175 -9.37 -8.15 -13.69
C LEU A 175 -10.12 -7.16 -14.58
N LEU A 176 -11.08 -7.66 -15.38
CA LEU A 176 -11.93 -6.84 -16.25
C LEU A 176 -13.22 -6.39 -15.56
N ASN A 177 -13.80 -7.24 -14.71
CA ASN A 177 -15.14 -7.04 -14.15
C ASN A 177 -15.15 -6.48 -12.72
N THR A 178 -14.01 -6.44 -12.04
CA THR A 178 -13.89 -6.01 -10.65
C THR A 178 -13.16 -4.69 -10.56
N GLU A 179 -13.63 -3.77 -9.72
CA GLU A 179 -12.91 -2.51 -9.47
C GLU A 179 -11.68 -2.75 -8.58
N PRO A 180 -10.51 -2.15 -8.92
CA PRO A 180 -9.33 -2.23 -8.07
C PRO A 180 -9.54 -1.46 -6.78
N ARG A 181 -9.08 -2.05 -5.66
CA ARG A 181 -8.88 -1.34 -4.40
C ARG A 181 -7.40 -1.02 -4.21
N GLU A 182 -7.03 0.25 -4.09
CA GLU A 182 -5.67 0.62 -3.70
C GLU A 182 -5.38 0.15 -2.26
N VAL A 183 -4.30 -0.61 -2.10
CA VAL A 183 -3.83 -1.09 -0.79
C VAL A 183 -2.53 -0.40 -0.38
N LEU A 184 -1.75 0.06 -1.35
CA LEU A 184 -0.50 0.75 -1.13
C LEU A 184 -0.32 1.84 -2.18
N GLN A 185 -0.10 3.08 -1.75
CA GLN A 185 -0.09 4.24 -2.65
C GLN A 185 1.12 4.28 -3.58
N LEU A 186 2.32 4.02 -3.06
CA LEU A 186 3.53 4.07 -3.88
C LEU A 186 4.55 3.06 -3.37
N SER A 187 4.95 2.17 -4.27
CA SER A 187 5.89 1.08 -3.98
C SER A 187 6.90 0.91 -5.10
N ARG A 188 8.15 0.63 -4.73
CA ARG A 188 9.22 0.24 -5.64
C ARG A 188 9.70 -1.16 -5.26
N GLY A 189 9.75 -2.05 -6.24
CA GLY A 189 10.31 -3.37 -6.07
C GLY A 189 11.83 -3.32 -5.96
N LEU A 190 12.40 -4.13 -5.08
CA LEU A 190 13.86 -4.24 -4.92
C LEU A 190 14.44 -5.48 -5.59
N ALA A 191 13.61 -6.41 -6.03
CA ALA A 191 14.04 -7.64 -6.68
C ALA A 191 13.88 -7.50 -8.20
N ASN A 192 14.96 -7.13 -8.91
CA ASN A 192 14.91 -6.79 -10.34
C ASN A 192 13.86 -5.72 -10.66
N GLU A 193 13.77 -4.72 -9.77
CA GLU A 193 12.75 -3.67 -9.83
C GLU A 193 11.31 -4.16 -9.69
N ARG A 194 11.06 -5.42 -9.31
CA ARG A 194 9.74 -6.03 -9.09
C ARG A 194 9.45 -6.25 -7.61
N LEU A 195 8.17 -6.25 -7.24
CA LEU A 195 7.73 -6.27 -5.85
C LEU A 195 7.68 -7.68 -5.23
N PHE A 196 7.29 -8.69 -6.02
CA PHE A 196 7.07 -10.05 -5.55
C PHE A 196 8.17 -10.98 -6.06
N ILE A 197 8.58 -11.92 -5.23
CA ILE A 197 9.56 -12.97 -5.54
C ILE A 197 8.92 -14.32 -5.24
N ASN A 198 9.01 -15.26 -6.18
CA ASN A 198 8.64 -16.64 -5.96
C ASN A 198 9.78 -17.32 -5.18
N TYR A 199 9.56 -17.63 -3.91
CA TYR A 199 10.54 -18.30 -3.07
C TYR A 199 10.17 -19.77 -2.88
N ALA A 200 11.08 -20.66 -3.28
CA ALA A 200 10.89 -22.11 -3.19
C ALA A 200 9.65 -22.66 -3.91
N GLY A 201 9.13 -21.94 -4.93
CA GLY A 201 7.96 -22.36 -5.72
C GLY A 201 6.62 -22.32 -4.97
N ARG A 202 6.61 -21.89 -3.70
CA ARG A 202 5.44 -21.98 -2.80
C ARG A 202 5.22 -20.74 -1.95
N SER A 203 6.28 -20.00 -1.65
CA SER A 203 6.21 -18.80 -0.82
C SER A 203 6.33 -17.57 -1.70
N VAL A 204 5.62 -16.51 -1.33
CA VAL A 204 5.74 -15.20 -1.96
C VAL A 204 6.50 -14.30 -1.00
N VAL A 205 7.64 -13.78 -1.44
CA VAL A 205 8.37 -12.74 -0.72
C VAL A 205 8.02 -11.41 -1.35
N VAL A 206 7.52 -10.49 -0.54
CA VAL A 206 7.42 -9.07 -0.89
C VAL A 206 8.73 -8.43 -0.49
N ASN A 207 9.39 -7.81 -1.47
CA ASN A 207 10.59 -7.03 -1.24
C ASN A 207 10.45 -5.68 -1.96
N GLY A 208 10.18 -4.63 -1.19
CA GLY A 208 9.97 -3.31 -1.77
C GLY A 208 10.17 -2.15 -0.82
N GLU A 209 10.41 -0.99 -1.42
CA GLU A 209 10.45 0.31 -0.77
C GLU A 209 9.06 0.95 -0.86
N ILE A 210 8.55 1.39 0.28
CA ILE A 210 7.31 2.16 0.34
C ILE A 210 7.67 3.62 0.40
N LEU A 211 7.11 4.38 -0.53
CA LEU A 211 7.48 5.76 -0.80
C LEU A 211 6.32 6.66 -0.37
N HIS A 212 6.61 7.72 0.37
CA HIS A 212 5.63 8.73 0.72
C HIS A 212 6.20 10.15 0.57
N GLY A 213 5.36 11.08 0.12
CA GLY A 213 5.73 12.47 -0.13
C GLY A 213 5.67 12.87 -1.61
N ASN A 214 6.14 14.08 -1.91
CA ASN A 214 6.14 14.65 -3.26
C ASN A 214 7.55 14.60 -3.87
N ASN A 215 7.71 15.11 -5.10
CA ASN A 215 9.01 15.14 -5.78
C ASN A 215 10.07 16.00 -5.05
N ASN A 216 9.67 16.90 -4.15
CA ASN A 216 10.59 17.78 -3.43
C ASN A 216 11.07 17.17 -2.10
N ARG A 217 10.28 16.28 -1.49
CA ARG A 217 10.64 15.59 -0.25
C ARG A 217 9.94 14.24 -0.18
N ARG A 218 10.75 13.17 -0.24
CA ARG A 218 10.30 11.79 -0.29
C ARG A 218 10.96 11.01 0.84
N LEU A 219 10.13 10.38 1.68
CA LEU A 219 10.58 9.42 2.67
C LEU A 219 10.37 8.02 2.13
N THR A 220 11.37 7.17 2.36
CA THR A 220 11.36 5.76 1.97
C THR A 220 11.55 4.88 3.20
N ASN A 221 10.92 3.72 3.18
CA ASN A 221 11.29 2.64 4.07
C ASN A 221 11.18 1.29 3.34
N THR A 222 12.16 0.43 3.58
CA THR A 222 12.26 -0.88 2.94
C THR A 222 11.57 -1.92 3.80
N TYR A 223 10.79 -2.79 3.16
CA TYR A 223 10.11 -3.87 3.85
C TYR A 223 10.30 -5.19 3.13
N ASN A 224 10.64 -6.20 3.93
CA ASN A 224 10.71 -7.60 3.53
C ASN A 224 9.65 -8.37 4.29
N PHE A 225 8.77 -9.04 3.57
CA PHE A 225 7.69 -9.84 4.16
C PHE A 225 7.52 -11.12 3.36
N THR A 226 7.45 -12.26 4.03
CA THR A 226 7.28 -13.56 3.39
C THR A 226 5.95 -14.16 3.78
N ILE A 227 5.21 -14.65 2.80
CA ILE A 227 3.99 -15.41 3.00
C ILE A 227 4.05 -16.74 2.29
N THR A 228 3.58 -17.79 2.98
CA THR A 228 3.39 -19.11 2.40
C THR A 228 1.91 -19.45 2.51
N PRO A 229 1.22 -19.73 1.39
CA PRO A 229 -0.12 -20.30 1.40
C PRO A 229 -0.18 -21.62 2.18
N ARG A 230 -1.38 -22.02 2.60
CA ARG A 230 -1.56 -23.20 3.45
C ARG A 230 -1.71 -24.53 2.69
N GLY A 231 -1.79 -24.49 1.36
CA GLY A 231 -1.97 -25.67 0.51
C GLY A 231 -0.66 -26.32 0.08
#